data_AF-X0YWN9-F1
#
_entry.id   AF-X0YWN9-F1
#
_cell.length_a   1.000
_cell.length_b   1.000
_cell.length_c   1.000
_cell.angle_alpha   90.00
_cell.angle_beta   90.00
_cell.angle_gamma   90.00
#
_symmetry.space_group_name_H-M   'P 1'
#
loop_
_entity.id
_entity.type
_entity.pdbx_description
1 polymer ?
#
loop_
_entity_poly.entity_id
_entity_poly.type
_entity_poly.pdbx_seq_one_letter_code
_entity_poly.pdbx_strand_id
1 'polypeptide(L)'
;MSQSDLKELTQARQFIKEGKFEESLQLLKDFEERRNNSLHDIVSCHLIKCDLVLHQELFKKLVKLAEQTYKKSLGLEKSILSVDALIFMARGLIFMDVKQAKMITKQAEELLATLTE
;
A
#
# COMPACT_ATOMS: atom_id res chain seq x y z
N MET A 1 6.17 14.75 -3.63
CA MET A 1 7.30 13.82 -3.50
C MET A 1 8.53 14.39 -4.20
N SER A 2 9.70 14.36 -3.54
CA SER A 2 10.96 14.77 -4.19
C SER A 2 11.50 13.66 -5.12
N GLN A 3 12.45 14.01 -5.99
CA GLN A 3 13.13 13.02 -6.85
C GLN A 3 13.90 11.98 -6.02
N SER A 4 14.47 12.38 -4.88
CA SER A 4 15.15 11.45 -3.96
C SER A 4 14.17 10.45 -3.37
N ASP A 5 13.02 10.93 -2.90
CA ASP A 5 12.00 10.10 -2.27
C ASP A 5 11.41 9.09 -3.26
N LEU A 6 11.15 9.52 -4.49
CA LEU A 6 10.70 8.61 -5.55
C LEU A 6 11.73 7.52 -5.83
N LYS A 7 13.02 7.88 -5.88
CA LYS A 7 14.11 6.92 -6.12
C LYS A 7 14.21 5.88 -5.01
N GLU A 8 14.11 6.30 -3.75
CA GLU A 8 14.16 5.40 -2.60
C GLU A 8 12.98 4.43 -2.58
N LEU A 9 11.74 4.93 -2.77
CA LEU A 9 10.56 4.08 -2.84
C LEU A 9 10.60 3.10 -4.03
N THR A 10 11.14 3.55 -5.17
CA THR A 10 11.36 2.69 -6.34
C THR A 10 12.38 1.60 -6.03
N GLN A 11 13.47 1.94 -5.33
CA GLN A 11 14.49 0.99 -4.92
C GLN A 11 13.96 -0.02 -3.90
N ALA A 12 13.15 0.40 -2.93
CA ALA A 12 12.49 -0.52 -1.99
C ALA A 12 11.63 -1.54 -2.75
N ARG A 13 10.82 -1.10 -3.71
CA ARG A 13 10.01 -2.00 -4.54
C ARG A 13 10.89 -2.96 -5.37
N GLN A 14 12.03 -2.50 -5.87
CA GLN A 14 12.97 -3.37 -6.59
C GLN A 14 13.56 -4.45 -5.68
N PHE A 15 13.93 -4.10 -4.45
CA PHE A 15 14.40 -5.07 -3.45
C PHE A 15 13.37 -6.14 -3.13
N ILE A 16 12.08 -5.79 -3.04
CA ILE A 16 11.00 -6.77 -2.89
C ILE A 16 10.99 -7.79 -4.05
N LYS A 17 11.11 -7.31 -5.29
CA LYS A 17 11.16 -8.19 -6.48
C LYS A 17 12.37 -9.11 -6.48
N GLU A 18 13.47 -8.67 -5.89
CA GLU A 18 14.72 -9.44 -5.76
C GLU A 18 14.73 -10.37 -4.54
N GLY A 19 13.68 -10.38 -3.72
CA GLY A 19 13.64 -11.14 -2.46
C GLY A 19 14.47 -10.53 -1.31
N LYS A 20 15.00 -9.32 -1.50
CA LYS A 20 15.79 -8.56 -0.52
C LYS A 20 14.88 -7.84 0.47
N PHE A 21 14.13 -8.63 1.24
CA PHE A 21 13.06 -8.12 2.10
C PHE A 21 13.56 -7.28 3.27
N GLU A 22 14.73 -7.61 3.84
CA GLU A 22 15.28 -6.86 4.97
C GLU A 22 15.79 -5.48 4.51
N GLU A 23 16.48 -5.42 3.36
CA GLU A 23 16.95 -4.19 2.77
C GLU A 23 15.78 -3.28 2.36
N SER A 24 14.72 -3.86 1.80
CA SER A 24 13.49 -3.11 1.55
C SER A 24 12.87 -2.59 2.84
N LEU A 25 12.82 -3.41 3.89
CA LEU A 25 12.20 -3.02 5.16
C LEU A 25 12.98 -1.89 5.83
N GLN A 26 14.31 -1.97 5.86
CA GLN A 26 15.16 -0.94 6.42
C GLN A 26 14.99 0.38 5.67
N LEU A 27 15.03 0.34 4.33
CA LEU A 27 14.86 1.53 3.51
C LEU A 27 13.49 2.21 3.73
N LEU A 28 12.42 1.42 3.91
CA LEU A 28 11.08 1.95 4.19
C LEU A 28 10.95 2.52 5.61
N LYS A 29 11.67 1.98 6.60
CA LYS A 29 11.73 2.56 7.96
C LYS A 29 12.45 3.90 7.93
N ASP A 30 13.62 3.94 7.30
CA ASP A 30 14.42 5.16 7.16
C ASP A 30 13.62 6.23 6.43
N PHE A 31 12.87 5.85 5.39
CA PHE A 31 11.96 6.73 4.67
C PHE A 31 10.91 7.35 5.61
N GLU A 32 10.20 6.55 6.40
CA GLU A 32 9.13 7.03 7.30
C GLU A 32 9.64 7.91 8.44
N GLU A 33 10.83 7.61 8.97
CA GLU A 33 11.43 8.33 10.10
C GLU A 33 11.94 9.72 9.71
N ARG A 34 12.11 10.01 8.41
CA ARG A 34 12.47 11.35 7.93
C ARG A 34 11.37 12.36 8.27
N ARG A 35 11.77 13.49 8.85
CA ARG A 35 10.86 14.63 9.09
C ARG A 35 10.40 15.22 7.75
N ASN A 36 9.14 15.67 7.71
CA ASN A 36 8.50 16.38 6.59
C ASN A 36 7.99 15.52 5.42
N ASN A 37 7.78 14.21 5.60
CA ASN A 37 7.04 13.43 4.62
C ASN A 37 5.62 13.98 4.45
N SER A 38 5.21 14.20 3.20
CA SER A 38 3.82 14.55 2.91
C SER A 38 2.90 13.35 3.15
N LEU A 39 1.58 13.59 3.26
CA LEU A 39 0.61 12.50 3.36
C LEU A 39 0.72 11.53 2.18
N HIS A 40 0.98 12.05 0.98
CA HIS A 40 1.18 11.24 -0.22
C HIS A 40 2.40 10.31 -0.09
N ASP A 41 3.51 10.82 0.45
CA ASP A 41 4.74 10.05 0.64
C ASP A 41 4.52 8.92 1.67
N ILE A 42 3.82 9.22 2.77
CA ILE A 42 3.49 8.24 3.81
C ILE A 42 2.60 7.13 3.24
N VAL A 43 1.53 7.48 2.52
CA VAL A 43 0.62 6.49 1.92
C VAL A 43 1.36 5.64 0.89
N SER A 44 2.22 6.23 0.06
CA SER A 44 3.02 5.51 -0.92
C SER A 44 3.98 4.51 -0.25
N CYS A 45 4.65 4.91 0.82
CA CYS A 45 5.50 4.03 1.62
C CYS A 45 4.70 2.86 2.21
N HIS A 46 3.53 3.14 2.80
CA HIS A 46 2.65 2.11 3.36
C HIS A 46 2.19 1.08 2.31
N LEU A 47 1.90 1.52 1.08
CA LEU A 47 1.52 0.61 -0.02
C LEU A 47 2.68 -0.32 -0.41
N ILE A 48 3.93 0.16 -0.39
CA ILE A 48 5.10 -0.70 -0.62
C ILE A 48 5.29 -1.67 0.54
N LYS A 49 5.01 -1.26 1.79
CA LYS A 49 4.96 -2.19 2.92
C LYS A 49 3.86 -3.24 2.76
N CYS A 50 2.71 -2.91 2.18
CA CYS A 50 1.68 -3.90 1.84
C CYS A 50 2.23 -4.93 0.84
N ASP A 51 2.94 -4.48 -0.19
CA ASP A 51 3.58 -5.36 -1.18
C ASP A 51 4.61 -6.29 -0.52
N LEU A 52 5.45 -5.76 0.37
CA LEU A 52 6.42 -6.54 1.15
C LEU A 52 5.73 -7.62 1.99
N VAL A 53 4.70 -7.25 2.75
CA VAL A 53 3.95 -8.17 3.63
C VAL A 53 3.21 -9.23 2.82
N LEU A 54 2.73 -8.89 1.63
CA LEU A 54 2.13 -9.83 0.70
C LEU A 54 3.15 -10.87 0.22
N HIS A 55 4.33 -10.45 -0.19
CA HIS A 55 5.41 -11.35 -0.60
C HIS A 55 5.92 -12.26 0.54
N GLN A 56 5.71 -11.86 1.79
CA GLN A 56 5.96 -12.68 2.98
C GLN A 56 4.78 -13.59 3.38
N GLU A 57 3.68 -13.58 2.62
CA GLU A 57 2.46 -14.37 2.85
C GLU A 57 1.79 -14.10 4.22
N LEU A 58 2.04 -12.93 4.81
CA LEU A 58 1.49 -12.54 6.12
C LEU A 58 0.10 -11.91 5.97
N PHE A 59 -0.88 -12.66 5.46
CA PHE A 59 -2.17 -12.14 5.00
C PHE A 59 -2.99 -11.37 6.06
N LYS A 60 -3.01 -11.83 7.32
CA LYS A 60 -3.67 -11.10 8.41
C LYS A 60 -3.04 -9.72 8.65
N LYS A 61 -1.71 -9.64 8.58
CA LYS A 61 -0.96 -8.40 8.71
C LYS A 61 -1.21 -7.50 7.50
N LEU A 62 -1.27 -8.08 6.29
CA LEU A 62 -1.59 -7.36 5.06
C LEU A 62 -2.93 -6.65 5.15
N VAL A 63 -4.01 -7.37 5.53
CA VAL A 63 -5.35 -6.79 5.64
C VAL A 63 -5.37 -5.61 6.62
N LYS A 64 -4.78 -5.78 7.81
CA LYS A 64 -4.71 -4.71 8.81
C LYS A 64 -3.94 -3.48 8.31
N LEU A 65 -2.78 -3.70 7.68
CA LEU A 65 -1.95 -2.62 7.15
C LEU A 65 -2.66 -1.89 5.99
N ALA A 66 -3.27 -2.65 5.07
CA ALA A 66 -4.02 -2.11 3.95
C ALA A 66 -5.23 -1.29 4.41
N GLU A 67 -5.94 -1.73 5.46
CA GLU A 67 -7.06 -0.98 6.05
C GLU A 67 -6.61 0.34 6.67
N GLN A 68 -5.50 0.33 7.43
CA GLN A 68 -4.91 1.55 7.97
C GLN A 68 -4.46 2.50 6.86
N THR A 69 -3.90 1.95 5.79
CA THR A 69 -3.44 2.72 4.61
C THR A 69 -4.60 3.35 3.88
N TYR A 70 -5.69 2.60 3.64
CA TYR A 70 -6.92 3.11 3.05
C TYR A 70 -7.50 4.26 3.87
N LYS A 71 -7.66 4.09 5.19
CA LYS A 71 -8.16 5.16 6.07
C LYS A 71 -7.30 6.42 6.01
N LYS A 72 -5.98 6.26 5.91
CA LYS A 72 -5.03 7.38 5.78
C LYS A 72 -5.10 8.04 4.40
N SER A 73 -5.28 7.26 3.34
CA SER A 73 -5.36 7.76 1.97
C SER A 73 -6.64 8.53 1.68
N LEU A 74 -7.71 8.35 2.47
CA LEU A 74 -8.90 9.21 2.40
C LEU A 74 -8.59 10.71 2.66
N GLY A 75 -7.50 11.01 3.38
CA GLY A 75 -7.02 12.39 3.54
C GLY A 75 -6.40 12.99 2.27
N LEU A 76 -6.17 12.19 1.23
CA LEU A 76 -5.73 12.62 -0.11
C LEU A 76 -6.91 12.86 -1.06
N GLU A 77 -8.14 12.93 -0.53
CA GLU A 77 -9.38 13.03 -1.29
C GLU A 77 -9.56 11.84 -2.26
N LYS A 78 -10.06 12.10 -3.47
CA LYS A 78 -10.19 11.13 -4.56
C LYS A 78 -8.80 10.75 -5.07
N SER A 79 -8.24 9.68 -4.50
CA SER A 79 -6.88 9.22 -4.82
C SER A 79 -6.86 7.77 -5.31
N ILE A 80 -6.12 7.53 -6.39
CA ILE A 80 -5.82 6.17 -6.88
C ILE A 80 -5.10 5.32 -5.81
N LEU A 81 -4.38 5.94 -4.88
CA LEU A 81 -3.72 5.24 -3.77
C LEU A 81 -4.73 4.60 -2.80
N SER A 82 -5.93 5.18 -2.69
CA SER A 82 -7.03 4.57 -1.94
C SER A 82 -7.55 3.30 -2.63
N VAL A 83 -7.59 3.29 -3.96
CA VAL A 83 -7.93 2.09 -4.75
C VAL A 83 -6.86 1.01 -4.55
N ASP A 84 -5.58 1.37 -4.62
CA ASP A 84 -4.47 0.43 -4.38
C ASP A 84 -4.54 -0.21 -2.98
N ALA A 85 -4.87 0.57 -1.96
CA ALA A 85 -5.04 0.05 -0.59
C ALA A 85 -6.20 -0.96 -0.50
N LEU A 86 -7.33 -0.70 -1.15
CA LEU A 86 -8.45 -1.65 -1.22
C LEU A 86 -8.06 -2.92 -1.97
N ILE A 87 -7.30 -2.82 -3.06
CA ILE A 87 -6.80 -3.99 -3.81
C ILE A 87 -5.88 -4.85 -2.92
N PHE A 88 -4.95 -4.26 -2.17
CA PHE A 88 -4.11 -5.02 -1.24
C PHE A 88 -4.92 -5.71 -0.13
N MET A 89 -5.93 -5.02 0.40
CA MET A 89 -6.84 -5.60 1.38
C MET A 89 -7.60 -6.80 0.79
N ALA A 90 -8.15 -6.66 -0.41
CA ALA A 90 -8.84 -7.76 -1.12
C ALA A 90 -7.89 -8.94 -1.36
N ARG A 91 -6.64 -8.70 -1.80
CA ARG A 91 -5.62 -9.75 -2.00
C ARG A 91 -5.33 -10.53 -0.72
N GLY A 92 -5.23 -9.84 0.42
CA GLY A 92 -5.08 -10.52 1.72
C GLY A 92 -6.32 -11.34 2.09
N LEU A 93 -7.51 -10.83 1.80
CA LEU A 93 -8.78 -11.50 2.12
C LEU A 93 -9.09 -12.71 1.26
N ILE A 94 -8.58 -12.82 0.02
CA ILE A 94 -8.84 -13.99 -0.86
C ILE A 94 -8.53 -15.32 -0.14
N PHE A 95 -7.48 -15.36 0.68
CA PHE A 95 -7.05 -16.55 1.40
C PHE A 95 -7.74 -16.76 2.75
N MET A 96 -8.61 -15.83 3.17
CA MET A 96 -9.21 -15.84 4.51
C MET A 96 -10.75 -15.73 4.50
N ASP A 97 -11.28 -14.82 3.68
CA ASP A 97 -12.72 -14.57 3.51
C ASP A 97 -12.99 -14.02 2.10
N VAL A 98 -13.33 -14.93 1.18
CA VAL A 98 -13.61 -14.61 -0.23
C VAL A 98 -14.84 -13.69 -0.37
N LYS A 99 -15.83 -13.81 0.53
CA LYS A 99 -17.02 -12.95 0.48
C LYS A 99 -16.64 -11.51 0.81
N GLN A 100 -15.84 -11.31 1.85
CA GLN A 100 -15.32 -10.00 2.19
C GLN A 100 -14.39 -9.46 1.09
N ALA A 101 -13.52 -10.30 0.51
CA ALA A 101 -12.66 -9.91 -0.61
C ALA A 101 -13.48 -9.38 -1.79
N LYS A 102 -14.60 -10.03 -2.14
CA LYS A 102 -15.51 -9.59 -3.20
C LYS A 102 -16.15 -8.23 -2.88
N MET A 103 -16.57 -8.01 -1.63
CA MET A 103 -17.13 -6.72 -1.21
C MET A 103 -16.09 -5.59 -1.33
N ILE A 104 -14.86 -5.82 -0.86
CA ILE A 104 -13.78 -4.83 -0.96
C ILE A 104 -13.39 -4.57 -2.42
N THR A 105 -13.38 -5.60 -3.27
CA THR A 105 -13.12 -5.43 -4.71
C THR A 105 -14.16 -4.53 -5.36
N LYS A 106 -15.45 -4.75 -5.06
CA LYS A 106 -16.53 -3.89 -5.56
C LYS A 106 -16.38 -2.44 -5.10
N GLN A 107 -15.99 -2.23 -3.84
CA GLN A 107 -15.72 -0.89 -3.31
C GLN A 107 -14.54 -0.21 -4.06
N ALA A 108 -13.51 -0.97 -4.43
CA ALA A 108 -12.39 -0.46 -5.23
C ALA A 108 -12.83 -0.06 -6.64
N GLU A 109 -13.68 -0.86 -7.29
CA GLU A 109 -14.26 -0.56 -8.60
C GLU A 109 -15.13 0.70 -8.58
N GLU A 110 -16.02 0.82 -7.59
CA GLU A 110 -16.86 2.00 -7.40
C GLU A 110 -16.00 3.26 -7.20
N LEU A 111 -14.97 3.18 -6.34
CA LEU A 111 -14.06 4.30 -6.13
C LEU A 111 -13.31 4.67 -7.41
N LEU A 112 -12.78 3.69 -8.14
CA LEU A 112 -12.06 3.90 -9.40
C LEU A 112 -12.94 4.60 -10.43
N ALA A 113 -14.21 4.22 -10.56
CA ALA A 113 -15.16 4.89 -11.46
C ALA A 113 -15.28 6.38 -11.16
N THR A 114 -15.29 6.77 -9.86
CA THR A 114 -15.37 8.20 -9.47
C THR A 114 -14.11 9.01 -9.79
N LEU A 115 -12.99 8.36 -10.14
CA LEU A 115 -11.73 9.00 -10.55
C LEU A 115 -11.64 9.22 -12.06
N THR A 116 -12.44 8.49 -12.84
CA THR A 116 -12.44 8.51 -14.30
C THR A 116 -13.56 9.34 -14.92
N GLU A 117 -14.48 9.82 -14.07
CA GLU A 117 -15.54 10.78 -14.38
C GLU A 117 -15.06 12.23 -14.20
#